data_AF-A0A3M9KN93-F1
#
_entry.id   AF-A0A3M9KN93-F1
#
_cell.length_a   1.000
_cell.length_b   1.000
_cell.length_c   1.000
_cell.angle_alpha   90.00
_cell.angle_beta   90.00
_cell.angle_gamma   90.00
#
_symmetry.space_group_name_H-M   'P 1'
#
loop_
_entity.id
_entity.type
_entity.pdbx_description
1 polymer ?
#
loop_
_entity_poly.entity_id
_entity_poly.type
_entity_poly.pdbx_seq_one_letter_code
_entity_poly.pdbx_strand_id
1 'polypeptide(L)'
;MLMKSMNDVFNEAVDYGAEGVVPVGTPVGVEKLSHVHRVFNAVMGGGLGFAVEVLEPDDFRRAVEGFRYLDLGEVANLLAELVDSYGSSDYDVRKEEILDGLLVGALVDDAFRRKVSQAPSDFGFDGSVLQDPAAQQRQLR
;
A
#
# COMPACT_ATOMS: atom_id res chain seq x y z
N MET A 1 -0.89 25.84 -6.31
CA MET A 1 -0.52 24.42 -6.12
C MET A 1 -1.60 23.61 -6.81
N LEU A 2 -1.28 22.80 -7.83
CA LEU A 2 -2.27 21.95 -8.49
C LEU A 2 -2.66 20.85 -7.49
N MET A 3 -3.91 20.84 -7.05
CA MET A 3 -4.42 19.81 -6.13
C MET A 3 -4.48 18.47 -6.86
N LYS A 4 -3.86 17.43 -6.28
CA LYS A 4 -3.87 16.07 -6.81
C LYS A 4 -5.23 15.42 -6.55
N SER A 5 -5.76 14.71 -7.53
CA SER A 5 -6.90 13.82 -7.31
C SER A 5 -6.47 12.58 -6.51
N MET A 6 -7.42 11.86 -5.94
CA MET A 6 -7.15 10.59 -5.26
C MET A 6 -6.47 9.56 -6.19
N ASN A 7 -6.82 9.57 -7.48
CA ASN A 7 -6.17 8.71 -8.47
C ASN A 7 -4.73 9.15 -8.75
N ASP A 8 -4.45 10.46 -8.77
CA ASP A 8 -3.08 10.94 -8.97
C ASP A 8 -2.18 10.52 -7.80
N VAL A 9 -2.69 10.61 -6.57
CA VAL A 9 -1.99 10.15 -5.35
C VAL A 9 -1.70 8.64 -5.43
N PHE A 10 -2.68 7.84 -5.83
CA PHE A 10 -2.52 6.40 -5.94
C PHE A 10 -1.51 6.02 -7.03
N ASN A 11 -1.65 6.59 -8.23
CA ASN A 11 -0.77 6.30 -9.36
C ASN A 11 0.68 6.72 -9.06
N GLU A 12 0.88 7.86 -8.42
CA GLU A 12 2.21 8.31 -8.01
C GLU A 12 2.85 7.33 -7.00
N ALA A 13 2.08 6.82 -6.04
CA ALA A 13 2.58 5.82 -5.11
C ALA A 13 2.94 4.50 -5.82
N VAL A 14 2.14 4.08 -6.81
CA VAL A 14 2.44 2.91 -7.65
C VAL A 14 3.74 3.12 -8.43
N ASP A 15 3.92 4.28 -9.05
CA ASP A 15 5.12 4.63 -9.83
C ASP A 15 6.38 4.60 -8.94
N TYR A 16 6.34 5.26 -7.78
CA TYR A 16 7.46 5.22 -6.82
C TYR A 16 7.74 3.81 -6.28
N GLY A 17 6.70 3.00 -6.07
CA GLY A 17 6.85 1.61 -5.67
C GLY A 17 7.56 0.77 -6.73
N ALA A 18 7.19 0.96 -8.00
CA ALA A 18 7.81 0.29 -9.15
C ALA A 18 9.27 0.72 -9.36
N GLU A 19 9.56 2.02 -9.23
CA GLU A 19 10.92 2.56 -9.32
C GLU A 19 11.80 2.18 -8.13
N GLY A 20 11.19 1.90 -6.97
CA GLY A 20 11.90 1.63 -5.71
C GLY A 20 12.52 2.88 -5.08
N VAL A 21 12.16 4.07 -5.55
CA VAL A 21 12.69 5.35 -5.07
C VAL A 21 11.54 6.28 -4.75
N VAL A 22 11.55 6.84 -3.53
CA VAL A 22 10.59 7.85 -3.10
C VAL A 22 11.32 9.19 -3.00
N PRO A 23 10.91 10.24 -3.75
CA PRO A 23 11.52 11.55 -3.68
C PRO A 23 11.45 12.17 -2.28
N VAL A 24 12.49 12.93 -1.91
CA VAL A 24 12.52 13.68 -0.65
C VAL A 24 11.39 14.73 -0.65
N GLY A 25 10.64 14.80 0.45
CA GLY A 25 9.51 15.72 0.60
C GLY A 25 8.18 15.17 0.07
N THR A 26 8.15 13.92 -0.40
CA THR A 26 6.92 13.19 -0.68
C THR A 26 6.03 13.15 0.58
N PRO A 27 4.71 13.36 0.48
CA PRO A 27 3.81 13.22 1.62
C PRO A 27 3.90 11.83 2.24
N VAL A 28 3.86 11.75 3.58
CA VAL A 28 4.09 10.50 4.33
C VAL A 28 3.14 9.37 3.92
N GLY A 29 1.88 9.69 3.60
CA GLY A 29 0.91 8.71 3.12
C GLY A 29 1.27 8.13 1.76
N VAL A 30 1.79 8.95 0.84
CA VAL A 30 2.27 8.51 -0.49
C VAL A 30 3.52 7.66 -0.34
N GLU A 31 4.46 8.06 0.52
CA GLU A 31 5.66 7.28 0.83
C GLU A 31 5.27 5.88 1.35
N LYS A 32 4.42 5.80 2.38
CA LYS A 32 3.99 4.52 2.96
C LYS A 32 3.23 3.64 1.96
N LEU A 33 2.37 4.24 1.13
CA LEU A 33 1.64 3.52 0.09
C LEU A 33 2.58 2.98 -0.99
N SER A 34 3.62 3.73 -1.37
CA SER A 34 4.58 3.28 -2.38
C SER A 34 5.38 2.05 -1.93
N HIS A 35 5.81 2.01 -0.66
CA HIS A 35 6.46 0.86 -0.06
C HIS A 35 5.55 -0.37 -0.02
N VAL A 36 4.26 -0.18 0.27
CA VAL A 36 3.27 -1.25 0.16
C VAL A 36 3.18 -1.77 -1.26
N HIS A 37 3.04 -0.89 -2.26
CA HIS A 37 2.93 -1.31 -3.67
C HIS A 37 4.15 -2.07 -4.16
N ARG A 38 5.36 -1.68 -3.76
CA ARG A 38 6.59 -2.37 -4.14
C ARG A 38 6.55 -3.85 -3.76
N VAL A 39 6.25 -4.15 -2.50
CA VAL A 39 6.20 -5.54 -2.02
C VAL A 39 4.94 -6.24 -2.49
N PHE A 40 3.78 -5.59 -2.39
CA PHE A 40 2.49 -6.15 -2.81
C PHE A 40 2.53 -6.59 -4.29
N ASN A 41 3.03 -5.75 -5.20
CA ASN A 41 3.07 -6.08 -6.63
C ASN A 41 4.05 -7.22 -6.91
N ALA A 42 5.17 -7.32 -6.19
CA ALA A 42 6.09 -8.44 -6.32
C ALA A 42 5.45 -9.76 -5.86
N VAL A 43 4.79 -9.75 -4.69
CA VAL A 43 4.08 -10.92 -4.16
C VAL A 43 2.93 -11.32 -5.08
N MET A 44 2.12 -10.38 -5.55
CA MET A 44 1.02 -10.68 -6.48
C MET A 44 1.51 -11.12 -7.87
N GLY A 45 2.69 -10.69 -8.28
CA GLY A 45 3.26 -11.03 -9.59
C GLY A 45 3.93 -12.40 -9.64
N GLY A 46 4.53 -12.86 -8.54
CA GLY A 46 5.34 -14.09 -8.52
C GLY A 46 5.36 -14.88 -7.22
N GLY A 47 4.56 -14.49 -6.22
CA GLY A 47 4.56 -15.07 -4.87
C GLY A 47 5.62 -14.46 -3.95
N LEU A 48 5.57 -14.82 -2.67
CA LEU A 48 6.50 -14.32 -1.67
C LEU A 48 7.95 -14.71 -1.97
N GLY A 49 8.18 -15.94 -2.46
CA GLY A 49 9.51 -16.39 -2.81
C GLY A 49 10.18 -15.53 -3.89
N PHE A 50 9.45 -15.19 -4.95
CA PHE A 50 9.92 -14.24 -5.96
C PHE A 50 10.21 -12.86 -5.35
N ALA A 51 9.31 -12.36 -4.49
CA ALA A 51 9.50 -11.06 -3.85
C ALA A 51 10.80 -11.03 -3.02
N VAL A 52 11.11 -12.09 -2.26
CA VAL A 52 12.33 -12.19 -1.45
C VAL A 52 13.59 -12.28 -2.34
N GLU A 53 13.50 -12.87 -3.53
CA GLU A 53 14.63 -12.95 -4.47
C GLU A 53 14.97 -11.60 -5.12
N VAL A 54 13.99 -10.72 -5.33
CA VAL A 54 14.17 -9.49 -6.14
C VAL A 54 14.15 -8.19 -5.33
N LEU A 55 13.78 -8.25 -4.05
CA LEU A 55 13.70 -7.08 -3.16
C LEU A 55 14.71 -7.17 -2.02
N GLU A 56 15.12 -6.01 -1.54
CA GLU A 56 16.03 -5.92 -0.39
C GLU A 56 15.26 -6.11 0.93
N PRO A 57 15.89 -6.63 2.00
CA PRO A 57 15.25 -6.76 3.33
C PRO A 57 14.65 -5.44 3.84
N ASP A 58 15.31 -4.34 3.49
CA ASP A 58 14.89 -2.97 3.76
C ASP A 58 13.53 -2.61 3.16
N ASP A 59 13.21 -3.14 1.98
CA ASP A 59 11.93 -2.92 1.29
C ASP A 59 10.78 -3.56 2.07
N PHE A 60 10.98 -4.78 2.56
CA PHE A 60 9.99 -5.48 3.39
C PHE A 60 9.71 -4.75 4.70
N ARG A 61 10.74 -4.26 5.39
CA ARG A 61 10.55 -3.48 6.62
C ARG A 61 9.69 -2.25 6.37
N ARG A 62 9.99 -1.49 5.31
CA ARG A 62 9.22 -0.29 4.95
C ARG A 62 7.79 -0.63 4.54
N ALA A 63 7.59 -1.72 3.81
CA ALA A 63 6.25 -2.20 3.46
C ALA A 63 5.45 -2.64 4.69
N VAL A 64 6.05 -3.34 5.64
CA VAL A 64 5.43 -3.72 6.92
C VAL A 64 4.95 -2.47 7.68
N GLU A 65 5.76 -1.42 7.74
CA GLU A 65 5.33 -0.14 8.31
C GLU A 65 4.17 0.48 7.52
N GLY A 66 4.21 0.41 6.19
CA GLY A 66 3.16 0.91 5.32
C GLY A 66 1.83 0.15 5.47
N PHE A 67 1.86 -1.18 5.55
CA PHE A 67 0.68 -1.99 5.85
C PHE A 67 0.08 -1.62 7.20
N ARG A 68 0.91 -1.45 8.24
CA ARG A 68 0.43 -0.95 9.55
C ARG A 68 -0.18 0.44 9.45
N TYR A 69 0.44 1.35 8.69
CA TYR A 69 -0.09 2.69 8.47
C TYR A 69 -1.47 2.66 7.79
N LEU A 70 -1.71 1.73 6.88
CA LEU A 70 -3.00 1.50 6.20
C LEU A 70 -4.02 0.70 7.03
N ASP A 71 -3.73 0.44 8.31
CA ASP A 71 -4.53 -0.36 9.23
C ASP A 71 -4.68 -1.84 8.78
N LEU A 72 -3.66 -2.36 8.09
CA LEU A 72 -3.52 -3.76 7.64
C LEU A 72 -2.54 -4.53 8.53
N GLY A 73 -2.74 -4.48 9.84
CA GLY A 73 -1.79 -5.01 10.83
C GLY A 73 -1.56 -6.53 10.75
N GLU A 74 -2.58 -7.30 10.40
CA GLU A 74 -2.47 -8.77 10.24
C GLU A 74 -1.54 -9.14 9.08
N VAL A 75 -1.73 -8.52 7.92
CA VAL A 75 -0.83 -8.66 6.76
C VAL A 75 0.59 -8.26 7.13
N ALA A 76 0.76 -7.13 7.83
CA ALA A 76 2.06 -6.65 8.24
C ALA A 76 2.80 -7.64 9.16
N ASN A 77 2.09 -8.27 10.10
CA ASN A 77 2.70 -9.22 11.03
C ASN A 77 3.07 -10.53 10.32
N LEU A 78 2.17 -11.08 9.50
CA LEU A 78 2.45 -12.29 8.72
C LEU A 78 3.62 -12.10 7.77
N LEU A 79 3.64 -10.98 7.03
CA LEU A 79 4.73 -10.65 6.12
C LEU A 79 6.07 -10.55 6.87
N ALA A 80 6.10 -9.87 8.02
CA ALA A 80 7.32 -9.74 8.81
C ALA A 80 7.84 -11.10 9.31
N GLU A 81 6.96 -11.96 9.82
CA GLU A 81 7.32 -13.30 10.30
C GLU A 81 7.81 -14.21 9.16
N LEU A 82 7.13 -14.17 8.01
CA LEU A 82 7.48 -15.01 6.86
C LEU A 82 8.80 -14.59 6.21
N VAL A 83 9.07 -13.28 6.11
CA VAL A 83 10.34 -12.77 5.56
C VAL A 83 11.51 -13.12 6.48
N ASP A 84 11.36 -12.98 7.80
CA ASP A 84 12.41 -13.31 8.77
C ASP A 84 12.76 -14.81 8.80
N SER A 85 11.76 -15.66 8.56
CA SER A 85 11.92 -17.12 8.55
C SER A 85 12.17 -17.72 7.16
N TYR A 86 12.20 -16.92 6.09
CA TYR A 86 12.29 -17.43 4.72
C TYR A 86 13.57 -18.24 4.49
N GLY A 87 13.43 -19.46 3.96
CA GLY A 87 14.55 -20.38 3.74
C GLY A 87 15.09 -21.09 4.99
N SER A 88 14.52 -20.81 6.18
CA SER A 88 14.82 -21.53 7.42
C SER A 88 14.01 -22.82 7.55
N SER A 89 14.44 -23.74 8.42
CA SER A 89 13.65 -24.92 8.82
C SER A 89 12.34 -24.55 9.50
N ASP A 90 12.28 -23.34 10.07
CA ASP A 90 11.15 -22.84 10.85
C ASP A 90 10.13 -22.09 9.96
N TYR A 91 10.32 -22.09 8.64
CA TYR A 91 9.40 -21.48 7.68
C TYR A 91 8.04 -22.19 7.68
N ASP A 92 6.96 -21.43 7.89
CA ASP A 92 5.60 -21.96 7.97
C ASP A 92 4.81 -21.68 6.69
N VAL A 93 4.76 -22.67 5.81
CA VAL A 93 4.01 -22.60 4.53
C VAL A 93 2.52 -22.31 4.76
N ARG A 94 1.92 -22.72 5.89
CA ARG A 94 0.52 -22.40 6.16
C ARG A 94 0.30 -20.92 6.41
N LYS A 95 1.28 -20.22 6.98
CA LYS A 95 1.22 -18.77 7.14
C LYS A 95 1.33 -18.06 5.80
N GLU A 96 2.11 -18.59 4.86
CA GLU A 96 2.16 -18.10 3.49
C GLU A 96 0.79 -18.25 2.81
N GLU A 97 0.14 -19.42 2.92
CA GLU A 97 -1.22 -19.64 2.40
C GLU A 97 -2.25 -18.66 3.02
N ILE A 98 -2.11 -18.36 4.32
CA ILE A 98 -2.96 -17.36 5.00
C ILE A 98 -2.67 -15.95 4.44
N LEU A 99 -1.39 -15.59 4.27
CA LEU A 99 -0.99 -14.32 3.68
C LEU A 99 -1.59 -14.16 2.27
N ASP A 100 -1.47 -15.17 1.42
CA ASP A 100 -2.06 -15.18 0.07
C ASP A 100 -3.57 -15.00 0.11
N GLY A 101 -4.25 -15.65 1.06
CA GLY A 101 -5.69 -15.50 1.28
C GLY A 101 -6.09 -14.09 1.73
N LEU A 102 -5.20 -13.35 2.40
CA LEU A 102 -5.42 -11.95 2.78
C LEU A 102 -5.15 -10.99 1.63
N LEU A 103 -4.16 -11.28 0.77
CA LEU A 103 -3.75 -10.44 -0.36
C LEU A 103 -4.66 -10.57 -1.59
N VAL A 104 -5.97 -10.59 -1.39
CA VAL A 104 -6.96 -10.77 -2.46
C VAL A 104 -7.70 -9.48 -2.82
N GLY A 105 -8.14 -9.40 -4.08
CA GLY A 105 -9.01 -8.33 -4.55
C GLY A 105 -8.37 -6.94 -4.53
N ALA A 106 -9.14 -5.93 -4.09
CA ALA A 106 -8.74 -4.54 -4.07
C ALA A 106 -8.16 -4.09 -2.70
N LEU A 107 -7.61 -5.01 -1.90
CA LEU A 107 -7.20 -4.77 -0.51
C LEU A 107 -6.45 -3.44 -0.30
N VAL A 108 -5.41 -3.20 -1.09
CA VAL A 108 -4.56 -2.00 -0.96
C VAL A 108 -5.31 -0.73 -1.40
N ASP A 109 -6.12 -0.80 -2.47
CA ASP A 109 -6.95 0.33 -2.92
C ASP A 109 -8.01 0.69 -1.87
N ASP A 110 -8.72 -0.30 -1.33
CA ASP A 110 -9.74 -0.09 -0.29
C ASP A 110 -9.13 0.49 0.99
N ALA A 111 -7.97 -0.03 1.41
CA ALA A 111 -7.25 0.49 2.56
C ALA A 111 -6.75 1.92 2.33
N PHE A 112 -6.24 2.22 1.15
CA PHE A 112 -5.86 3.57 0.73
C PHE A 112 -7.05 4.52 0.77
N ARG A 113 -8.16 4.20 0.09
CA ARG A 113 -9.38 5.03 0.05
C ARG A 113 -9.91 5.37 1.44
N ARG A 114 -9.90 4.37 2.33
CA ARG A 114 -10.23 4.58 3.75
C ARG A 114 -9.25 5.54 4.41
N LYS A 115 -7.94 5.31 4.27
CA LYS A 115 -6.92 6.10 4.96
C LYS A 115 -6.85 7.55 4.48
N VAL A 116 -6.89 7.79 3.17
CA VAL A 116 -6.88 9.14 2.59
C VAL A 116 -8.14 9.93 2.99
N SER A 117 -9.27 9.26 3.20
CA SER A 117 -10.49 9.91 3.70
C SER A 117 -10.38 10.31 5.18
N GLN A 118 -9.63 9.55 5.99
CA GLN A 118 -9.41 9.83 7.42
C GLN A 118 -8.32 10.90 7.64
N ALA A 119 -7.26 10.89 6.83
CA ALA A 119 -6.10 11.76 6.97
C ALA A 119 -5.65 12.30 5.60
N PRO A 120 -6.47 13.13 4.92
CA PRO A 120 -6.18 13.57 3.56
C PRO A 120 -4.85 14.36 3.46
N SER A 121 -4.52 15.13 4.50
CA SER A 121 -3.28 15.91 4.58
C SER A 121 -2.02 15.07 4.48
N ASP A 122 -2.03 13.83 4.97
CA ASP A 122 -0.88 12.93 4.93
C ASP A 122 -0.50 12.54 3.50
N PHE A 123 -1.45 12.66 2.57
CA PHE A 123 -1.29 12.38 1.15
C PHE A 123 -1.12 13.64 0.29
N GLY A 124 -1.05 14.82 0.92
CA GLY A 124 -1.12 16.09 0.18
C GLY A 124 -2.47 16.30 -0.52
N PHE A 125 -3.52 15.62 -0.06
CA PHE A 125 -4.90 15.75 -0.52
C PHE A 125 -5.65 16.70 0.43
N ASP A 126 -6.52 17.57 -0.10
CA ASP A 126 -7.25 18.56 0.71
C ASP A 126 -8.76 18.24 0.86
N GLY A 127 -9.19 17.05 0.41
CA GLY A 127 -10.58 16.59 0.58
C GLY A 127 -11.57 17.14 -0.46
N SER A 128 -11.12 17.94 -1.43
CA SER A 128 -11.99 18.62 -2.41
C SER A 128 -12.70 17.72 -3.42
N VAL A 129 -12.51 16.40 -3.38
CA VAL A 129 -13.19 15.42 -4.26
C VAL A 129 -13.82 14.27 -3.46
N LEU A 130 -14.44 14.58 -2.31
CA LEU A 130 -15.49 13.73 -1.74
C LEU A 130 -16.90 14.23 -2.12
N GLN A 131 -17.00 15.28 -2.93
CA GLN A 131 -18.26 15.70 -3.53
C GLN A 131 -18.52 14.88 -4.80
N ASP A 132 -19.39 13.89 -4.65
CA ASP A 132 -20.05 13.23 -5.77
C ASP A 132 -20.62 14.29 -6.74
N PRO A 133 -20.18 14.34 -8.01
CA PRO A 133 -20.74 15.29 -8.99
C PRO A 133 -22.25 15.10 -9.19
N ALA A 134 -22.84 13.96 -8.82
CA ALA A 134 -24.28 13.74 -8.82
C ALA A 134 -25.02 14.45 -7.68
N ALA A 135 -24.34 14.75 -6.55
CA ALA A 135 -24.93 15.47 -5.43
C ALA A 135 -25.10 16.98 -5.72
N GLN A 136 -24.19 17.57 -6.49
CA GLN A 136 -24.19 19.00 -6.80
C GLN A 136 -25.27 19.39 -7.82
N GLN A 137 -25.67 18.47 -8.71
CA GLN A 137 -26.77 18.69 -9.66
C GLN A 137 -28.17 18.62 -9.04
N ARG A 138 -28.31 18.05 -7.83
CA ARG A 138 -29.61 17.95 -7.13
C ARG A 138 -29.97 19.19 -6.31
N GLN A 139 -29.02 20.09 -6.05
CA GLN A 139 -29.25 21.34 -5.30
C GLN A 139 -29.55 22.56 -6.19
N LEU A 140 -29.43 22.40 -7.52
CA LEU A 140 -29.71 23.45 -8.51
C LEU A 140 -31.05 23.25 -9.25
N ARG A 141 -31.93 22.41 -8.71
CA ARG A 141 -33.29 22.20 -9.22
C ARG A 141 -34.34 22.56 -8.19
#